data_AF-A0A924NJD7-F1
#
_entry.id   AF-A0A924NJD7-F1
#
_cell.length_a   1.000
_cell.length_b   1.000
_cell.length_c   1.000
_cell.angle_alpha   90.00
_cell.angle_beta   90.00
_cell.angle_gamma   90.00
#
_symmetry.space_group_name_H-M   'P 1'
#
loop_
_entity.id
_entity.type
_entity.pdbx_description
1 polymer ?
#
loop_
_entity_poly.entity_id
_entity_poly.type
_entity_poly.pdbx_seq_one_letter_code
_entity_poly.pdbx_strand_id
1 'polypeptide(L)'
;MTQPDAATPIEDEGPSASAEADQQNEPPYDTALAVHDFGTTDAEMHDGEPLSARLEREEPDVLSQVGLPAAKDDVTVVGRLVEPDAGARADVTPEMVASDVGPDLGGQSAEESAMHLEPEA
;
A
#
# COMPACT_ATOMS: atom_id res chain seq x y z
N MET A 1 -74.69 2.26 -8.05
CA MET A 1 -73.77 3.37 -8.37
C MET A 1 -73.04 3.69 -7.08
N THR A 2 -72.07 2.85 -6.74
CA THR A 2 -70.62 3.10 -6.88
C THR A 2 -70.12 3.97 -5.73
N GLN A 3 -69.61 3.31 -4.68
CA GLN A 3 -68.68 3.94 -3.75
C GLN A 3 -67.43 4.41 -4.54
N PRO A 4 -66.86 5.58 -4.23
CA PRO A 4 -65.60 5.96 -4.83
C PRO A 4 -64.48 5.06 -4.31
N ASP A 5 -63.74 4.56 -5.30
CA ASP A 5 -62.56 3.71 -5.22
C ASP A 5 -61.38 4.47 -4.62
N ALA A 6 -60.44 3.71 -4.06
CA ALA A 6 -59.32 4.15 -3.25
C ALA A 6 -58.34 5.07 -3.98
N ALA A 7 -57.79 6.03 -3.24
CA ALA A 7 -56.47 6.59 -3.54
C ALA A 7 -55.61 6.39 -2.29
N THR A 8 -54.84 5.31 -2.28
CA THR A 8 -53.70 5.15 -1.36
C THR A 8 -52.74 6.30 -1.62
N PRO A 9 -52.26 7.05 -0.60
CA PRO A 9 -51.21 8.02 -0.82
C PRO A 9 -49.97 7.28 -1.29
N ILE A 10 -49.37 7.74 -2.38
CA ILE A 10 -48.08 7.23 -2.84
C ILE A 10 -47.06 7.84 -1.88
N GLU A 11 -46.52 7.03 -0.98
CA GLU A 11 -45.38 7.42 -0.16
C GLU A 11 -44.17 7.53 -1.10
N ASP A 12 -43.74 8.77 -1.34
CA ASP A 12 -42.50 9.07 -2.05
C ASP A 12 -41.33 8.73 -1.11
N GLU A 13 -41.02 7.44 -1.04
CA GLU A 13 -39.77 6.94 -0.46
C GLU A 13 -38.64 7.38 -1.39
N GLY A 14 -38.27 8.66 -1.29
CA GLY A 14 -37.04 9.16 -1.88
C GLY A 14 -35.88 8.25 -1.49
N PRO A 15 -34.87 8.07 -2.36
CA PRO A 15 -33.83 7.07 -2.15
C PRO A 15 -33.20 7.32 -0.78
N SER A 16 -33.37 6.37 0.13
CA SER A 16 -32.70 6.34 1.41
C SER A 16 -31.21 6.43 1.12
N ALA A 17 -30.66 7.64 1.25
CA ALA A 17 -29.25 7.87 1.06
C ALA A 17 -28.53 7.02 2.10
N SER A 18 -28.01 5.89 1.64
CA SER A 18 -27.01 5.12 2.37
C SER A 18 -25.93 6.08 2.81
N ALA A 19 -25.49 5.94 4.06
CA ALA A 19 -24.58 6.81 4.79
C ALA A 19 -23.14 6.84 4.20
N GLU A 20 -23.00 7.21 2.93
CA GLU A 20 -21.75 7.24 2.18
C GLU A 20 -21.52 8.60 1.47
N ALA A 21 -22.31 9.63 1.81
CA ALA A 21 -22.23 10.95 1.18
C ALA A 21 -21.44 12.01 2.00
N ASP A 22 -20.97 11.68 3.20
CA ASP A 22 -20.54 12.69 4.18
C ASP A 22 -19.04 13.06 4.14
N GLN A 23 -18.25 12.47 3.24
CA GLN A 23 -16.80 12.73 3.17
C GLN A 23 -16.37 13.63 2.00
N GLN A 24 -17.28 13.99 1.08
CA GLN A 24 -16.92 14.70 -0.16
C GLN A 24 -17.46 16.12 -0.23
N ASN A 25 -18.05 16.62 0.85
CA ASN A 25 -18.56 17.99 0.93
C ASN A 25 -18.05 18.66 2.22
N GLU A 26 -16.74 18.65 2.40
CA GLU A 26 -16.13 19.53 3.38
C GLU A 26 -16.40 20.98 2.95
N PRO A 27 -17.10 21.76 3.80
CA PRO A 27 -17.33 23.16 3.50
C PRO A 27 -15.97 23.87 3.33
N PRO A 28 -15.89 24.89 2.47
CA PRO A 28 -14.65 25.62 2.26
C PRO A 28 -14.12 26.15 3.59
N TYR A 29 -12.81 25.99 3.82
CA TYR A 29 -12.15 26.54 4.99
C TYR A 29 -12.16 28.08 4.94
N ASP A 30 -12.27 28.71 6.11
CA ASP A 30 -12.15 30.18 6.24
C ASP A 30 -10.74 30.71 5.91
N THR A 31 -9.76 29.81 5.75
CA THR A 31 -8.38 30.11 5.38
C THR A 31 -7.86 29.13 4.34
N ALA A 32 -6.88 29.56 3.53
CA ALA A 32 -6.17 28.68 2.62
C ALA A 32 -5.26 27.71 3.39
N LEU A 33 -5.31 26.42 3.05
CA LEU A 33 -4.65 25.34 3.80
C LEU A 33 -3.20 25.06 3.39
N ALA A 34 -2.78 25.47 2.18
CA ALA A 34 -1.49 25.12 1.58
C ALA A 34 -0.66 26.35 1.17
N VAL A 35 -0.93 27.52 1.78
CA VAL A 35 -0.21 28.77 1.45
C VAL A 35 1.29 28.68 1.73
N HIS A 36 1.70 27.82 2.65
CA HIS A 36 3.10 27.60 3.03
C HIS A 36 3.68 26.32 2.45
N ASP A 37 2.92 25.62 1.61
CA ASP A 37 3.38 24.39 0.97
C ASP A 37 4.28 24.72 -0.23
N PHE A 38 5.13 23.76 -0.58
CA PHE A 38 6.03 23.90 -1.71
C PHE A 38 5.25 23.87 -3.03
N GLY A 39 5.64 24.71 -3.99
CA GLY A 39 5.04 24.75 -5.33
C GLY A 39 3.94 25.80 -5.48
N THR A 40 3.91 26.79 -4.59
CA THR A 40 2.98 27.94 -4.67
C THR A 40 3.55 29.07 -5.53
N THR A 41 4.85 29.02 -5.86
CA THR A 41 5.54 29.99 -6.71
C THR A 41 6.11 29.37 -7.99
N ASP A 42 6.28 30.17 -9.04
CA ASP A 42 6.88 29.73 -10.31
C ASP A 42 8.30 29.18 -10.15
N ALA A 43 9.08 29.77 -9.22
CA ALA A 43 10.44 29.33 -8.94
C ALA A 43 10.46 27.94 -8.29
N GLU A 44 9.60 27.68 -7.31
CA GLU A 44 9.46 26.37 -6.68
C GLU A 44 9.01 25.30 -7.68
N MET A 45 8.07 25.62 -8.57
CA MET A 45 7.65 24.69 -9.62
C MET A 45 8.79 24.35 -10.60
N HIS A 46 9.63 25.34 -10.93
CA HIS A 46 10.79 25.13 -11.81
C HIS A 46 11.87 24.28 -11.13
N ASP A 47 12.19 24.59 -9.88
CA ASP A 47 13.27 23.94 -9.14
C ASP A 47 12.87 22.56 -8.60
N GLY A 48 11.57 22.35 -8.34
CA GLY A 48 11.01 21.12 -7.81
C GLY A 48 11.28 20.93 -6.31
N GLU A 49 10.40 20.20 -5.65
CA GLU A 49 10.54 19.95 -4.21
C GLU A 49 11.70 18.97 -3.95
N PRO A 50 12.61 19.25 -3.00
CA PRO A 50 13.67 18.32 -2.67
C PRO A 50 13.08 17.05 -2.03
N LEU A 51 13.69 15.90 -2.35
CA LEU A 51 13.26 14.60 -1.83
C LEU A 51 13.23 14.58 -0.28
N SER A 52 14.16 15.27 0.38
CA SER A 52 14.19 15.36 1.84
C SER A 52 12.93 16.02 2.42
N ALA A 53 12.45 17.12 1.81
CA ALA A 53 11.23 17.80 2.27
C ALA A 53 9.97 16.94 2.06
N ARG A 54 9.95 16.13 0.98
CA ARG A 54 8.88 15.14 0.75
C ARG A 54 8.87 14.06 1.83
N LEU A 55 10.05 13.52 2.15
CA LEU A 55 10.22 12.47 3.16
C LEU A 55 9.93 12.97 4.59
N GLU A 56 10.16 14.25 4.89
CA GLU A 56 9.83 14.84 6.20
C GLU A 56 8.31 14.89 6.45
N ARG A 57 7.49 14.98 5.40
CA ARG A 57 6.02 14.99 5.50
C ARG A 57 5.42 13.58 5.49
N GLU A 58 6.15 12.60 4.99
CA GLU A 58 5.71 11.22 4.91
C GLU A 58 5.89 10.53 6.26
N GLU A 59 4.81 9.99 6.82
CA GLU A 59 4.90 9.09 7.96
C GLU A 59 5.16 7.66 7.45
N PRO A 60 6.18 6.94 7.97
CA PRO A 60 6.39 5.55 7.62
C PRO A 60 5.14 4.73 7.95
N ASP A 61 4.67 3.94 6.99
CA ASP A 61 3.59 2.98 7.24
C ASP A 61 4.12 1.82 8.10
N VAL A 62 4.12 2.01 9.41
CA VAL A 62 4.59 1.04 10.40
C VAL A 62 3.75 -0.24 10.42
N LEU A 63 2.51 -0.22 9.89
CA LEU A 63 1.63 -1.39 9.87
C LEU A 63 2.03 -2.38 8.77
N SER A 64 2.65 -1.92 7.68
CA SER A 64 3.29 -2.81 6.70
C SER A 64 4.42 -3.67 7.31
N GLN A 65 5.01 -3.20 8.41
CA GLN A 65 6.13 -3.84 9.11
C GLN A 65 5.66 -4.77 10.25
N VAL A 66 4.41 -4.68 10.68
CA VAL A 66 3.81 -5.53 11.72
C VAL A 66 2.98 -6.63 11.08
N GLY A 67 3.67 -7.69 10.68
CA GLY A 67 3.11 -9.05 10.63
C GLY A 67 1.88 -9.23 9.76
N LEU A 68 2.10 -9.29 8.44
CA LEU A 68 1.25 -10.13 7.59
C LEU A 68 1.05 -11.48 8.29
N PRO A 69 -0.17 -12.06 8.28
CA PRO A 69 -0.34 -13.42 8.75
C PRO A 69 0.68 -14.28 8.00
N ALA A 70 1.51 -15.02 8.74
CA ALA A 70 2.35 -16.05 8.15
C ALA A 70 1.48 -16.78 7.14
N ALA A 71 1.92 -16.82 5.87
CA ALA A 71 1.20 -17.51 4.82
C ALA A 71 0.71 -18.83 5.42
N LYS A 72 -0.61 -19.02 5.44
CA LYS A 72 -1.21 -20.25 5.94
C LYS A 72 -0.91 -21.33 4.92
N ASP A 73 0.32 -21.81 4.93
CA ASP A 73 0.82 -23.06 4.40
C ASP A 73 2.24 -23.21 4.96
N ASP A 74 2.64 -24.42 5.36
CA ASP A 74 4.02 -24.77 5.77
C ASP A 74 5.02 -24.66 4.59
N VAL A 75 4.81 -23.70 3.67
CA VAL A 75 5.68 -23.46 2.53
C VAL A 75 6.83 -22.61 3.03
N THR A 76 7.98 -23.28 3.21
CA THR A 76 9.25 -22.57 3.41
C THR A 76 9.58 -21.85 2.12
N VAL A 77 9.35 -20.54 2.11
CA VAL A 77 9.63 -19.73 0.93
C VAL A 77 11.11 -19.46 0.83
N VAL A 78 11.67 -19.64 -0.36
CA VAL A 78 13.10 -19.42 -0.63
C VAL A 78 13.35 -17.93 -0.84
N GLY A 79 14.23 -17.35 -0.06
CA GLY A 79 14.66 -15.97 -0.21
C GLY A 79 15.94 -15.82 -1.04
N ARG A 80 16.57 -14.64 -0.95
CA ARG A 80 17.80 -14.35 -1.69
C ARG A 80 18.99 -15.04 -1.02
N LEU A 81 19.74 -15.81 -1.79
CA LEU A 81 21.03 -16.37 -1.36
C LEU A 81 22.13 -15.32 -1.45
N VAL A 82 22.85 -15.12 -0.36
CA VAL A 82 23.95 -14.16 -0.26
C VAL A 82 25.19 -14.85 0.31
N GLU A 83 26.32 -14.69 -0.37
CA GLU A 83 27.62 -15.16 0.09
C GLU A 83 28.08 -14.38 1.33
N PRO A 84 28.98 -14.93 2.17
CA PRO A 84 29.40 -14.28 3.41
C PRO A 84 29.94 -12.85 3.26
N ASP A 85 30.57 -12.53 2.13
CA ASP A 85 31.10 -11.20 1.85
C ASP A 85 30.22 -10.36 0.91
N ALA A 86 29.02 -10.87 0.59
CA ALA A 86 28.05 -10.26 -0.30
C ALA A 86 28.63 -9.88 -1.69
N GLY A 87 29.61 -10.63 -2.20
CA GLY A 87 30.26 -10.37 -3.48
C GLY A 87 31.19 -9.16 -3.45
N ALA A 88 31.63 -8.72 -2.27
CA ALA A 88 32.52 -7.57 -2.13
C ALA A 88 33.94 -7.82 -2.69
N ARG A 89 34.34 -9.08 -2.87
CA ARG A 89 35.66 -9.46 -3.37
C ARG A 89 35.55 -10.51 -4.48
N ALA A 90 36.68 -10.74 -5.15
CA ALA A 90 36.78 -11.84 -6.10
C ALA A 90 36.73 -13.17 -5.35
N ASP A 91 35.99 -14.12 -5.89
CA ASP A 91 36.00 -15.49 -5.41
C ASP A 91 37.35 -16.14 -5.77
N VAL A 92 37.97 -16.74 -4.76
CA VAL A 92 39.29 -17.38 -4.84
C VAL A 92 39.24 -18.84 -4.37
N THR A 93 38.04 -19.32 -4.02
CA THR A 93 37.83 -20.64 -3.43
C THR A 93 36.83 -21.43 -4.27
N PRO A 94 36.98 -22.75 -4.39
CA PRO A 94 36.02 -23.56 -5.15
C PRO A 94 34.69 -23.80 -4.41
N GLU A 95 34.62 -23.53 -3.11
CA GLU A 95 33.42 -23.71 -2.30
C GLU A 95 32.34 -22.68 -2.64
N MET A 96 31.16 -23.14 -3.07
CA MET A 96 29.98 -22.28 -3.22
C MET A 96 29.09 -22.38 -1.99
N VAL A 97 29.17 -21.37 -1.12
CA VAL A 97 28.38 -21.28 0.12
C VAL A 97 27.63 -19.96 0.17
N ALA A 98 26.34 -20.01 0.50
CA ALA A 98 25.51 -18.84 0.66
C ALA A 98 24.45 -19.10 1.74
N SER A 99 24.00 -18.02 2.39
CA SER A 99 22.88 -18.04 3.32
C SER A 99 21.67 -17.36 2.71
N ASP A 100 20.49 -17.92 2.93
CA ASP A 100 19.22 -17.25 2.65
C ASP A 100 19.03 -16.09 3.62
N VAL A 101 18.88 -14.86 3.10
CA VAL A 101 18.63 -13.64 3.88
C VAL A 101 17.19 -13.17 3.82
N GLY A 102 16.28 -14.00 3.31
CA GLY A 102 14.86 -13.74 3.19
C GLY A 102 14.46 -12.95 1.93
N PRO A 103 13.17 -12.58 1.82
CA PRO A 103 12.65 -11.79 0.71
C PRO A 103 13.09 -10.32 0.79
N ASP A 104 13.05 -9.62 -0.34
CA ASP A 104 13.44 -8.20 -0.46
C ASP A 104 12.35 -7.20 -0.01
N LEU A 105 11.29 -7.70 0.63
CA LEU A 105 10.12 -6.96 1.10
C LEU A 105 9.28 -6.29 -0.01
N GLY A 106 9.60 -6.52 -1.29
CA GLY A 106 8.86 -5.99 -2.44
C GLY A 106 7.56 -6.73 -2.77
N GLY A 107 7.22 -7.76 -1.99
CA GLY A 107 6.24 -8.77 -2.37
C GLY A 107 6.83 -9.73 -3.41
N GLN A 108 6.25 -10.92 -3.52
CA GLN A 108 6.72 -11.92 -4.46
C GLN A 108 5.90 -11.89 -5.73
N SER A 109 6.59 -12.04 -6.86
CA SER A 109 5.93 -12.38 -8.13
C SER A 109 5.34 -13.79 -8.08
N ALA A 110 4.45 -14.11 -9.03
CA ALA A 110 3.88 -15.45 -9.14
C ALA A 110 4.96 -16.54 -9.35
N GLU A 111 6.05 -16.19 -10.04
CA GLU A 111 7.17 -17.10 -10.30
C GLU A 111 8.00 -17.32 -9.03
N GLU A 112 8.24 -16.28 -8.24
CA GLU A 112 8.96 -16.39 -6.97
C GLU A 112 8.18 -17.17 -5.92
N SER A 113 6.86 -16.95 -5.82
CA SER A 113 6.01 -17.72 -4.89
C SER A 113 5.84 -19.19 -5.30
N ALA A 114 6.16 -19.57 -6.54
CA ALA A 114 6.15 -20.97 -6.97
C ALA A 114 7.37 -21.75 -6.46
N MET A 115 8.46 -21.06 -6.11
CA MET A 115 9.70 -21.67 -5.61
C MET A 115 9.56 -22.04 -4.12
N HIS A 116 9.87 -23.29 -3.78
CA HIS A 116 9.82 -23.79 -2.40
C HIS A 116 10.90 -24.86 -2.17
N LEU A 117 11.24 -25.09 -0.89
CA LEU A 117 12.09 -26.21 -0.51
C LEU A 117 11.27 -27.49 -0.38
N GLU A 118 11.78 -28.56 -0.96
CA GLU A 118 11.28 -29.91 -0.72
C GLU A 118 11.86 -30.45 0.60
N PRO A 119 11.07 -31.16 1.42
CA PRO A 119 11.58 -31.77 2.64
C PRO A 119 12.60 -32.87 2.32
N GLU A 120 13.66 -32.93 3.11
CA GLU A 120 14.66 -34.01 3.09
C GLU A 120 14.00 -35.34 3.51
N ALA A 121 14.34 -36.44 2.84
CA ALA A 121 13.77 -37.79 3.05
C ALA A 121 14.54 -38.64 4.08
#